data_AF-A0A285QFI1-F1
#
_entry.id   AF-A0A285QFI1-F1
#
_cell.length_a   1.000
_cell.length_b   1.000
_cell.length_c   1.000
_cell.angle_alpha   90.00
_cell.angle_beta   90.00
_cell.angle_gamma   90.00
#
_symmetry.space_group_name_H-M   'P 1'
#
loop_
_entity.id
_entity.type
_entity.pdbx_description
1 polymer ?
#
loop_
_entity_poly.entity_id
_entity_poly.type
_entity_poly.pdbx_seq_one_letter_code
_entity_poly.pdbx_strand_id
1 'polypeptide(L)'
;MRREHIDHELPWGYWLRAQLVDGKPMLVDDETGERWATLRQAFWCGRLGMPDGFNAPPDAQLELLHAVLALRARRGTIDSREERSDLFEGSWLFRANFLDWLGGVGILTAPPDVYHKAELTPEGWSALAMLHATRPDAVKTRRPSGMTVQDLVSLGLGPDPREERLAEVERVVAGWDAAFLRQVDAGRHSVVLVERGRGPVPTRQTVWALAFAAERERDDFYEWLCVRLDRWHAWSEHASSYNSRELTHKLLVVLASSLQPSGIDRPAMVEALGRAAPP
;
A
#
# COMPACT_ATOMS: atom_id res chain seq x y z
N MET A 1 -19.04 -12.42 8.78
CA MET A 1 -20.47 -12.18 9.07
C MET A 1 -20.66 -10.66 9.13
N ARG A 2 -21.57 -10.07 8.35
CA ARG A 2 -21.78 -8.61 8.34
C ARG A 2 -22.48 -8.22 9.64
N ARG A 3 -21.98 -7.21 10.34
CA ARG A 3 -22.59 -6.70 11.58
C ARG A 3 -23.56 -5.59 11.19
N GLU A 4 -24.85 -5.85 11.38
CA GLU A 4 -25.93 -4.97 10.88
C GLU A 4 -26.00 -3.62 11.61
N HIS A 5 -25.37 -3.51 12.78
CA HIS A 5 -25.35 -2.29 13.60
C HIS A 5 -24.22 -1.31 13.24
N ILE A 6 -23.31 -1.70 12.35
CA ILE A 6 -22.19 -0.87 11.93
C ILE A 6 -22.56 -0.09 10.69
N ASP A 7 -22.58 1.23 10.82
CA ASP A 7 -22.63 2.19 9.72
C ASP A 7 -21.24 2.31 9.08
N HIS A 8 -21.13 1.86 7.85
CA HIS A 8 -19.90 1.82 7.08
C HIS A 8 -19.47 3.17 6.51
N GLU A 9 -20.32 4.20 6.61
CA GLU A 9 -19.98 5.59 6.22
C GLU A 9 -19.27 6.35 7.36
N LEU A 10 -19.29 5.82 8.58
CA LEU A 10 -18.66 6.45 9.74
C LEU A 10 -17.20 5.99 9.93
N PRO A 11 -16.39 6.78 10.67
CA PRO A 11 -15.01 6.39 11.00
C PRO A 11 -14.93 5.02 11.68
N TRP A 12 -13.93 4.24 11.29
CA TRP A 12 -13.79 2.87 11.77
C TRP A 12 -13.63 2.82 13.28
N GLY A 13 -14.44 2.00 13.94
CA GLY A 13 -14.48 1.88 15.39
C GLY A 13 -15.37 2.91 16.09
N TYR A 14 -16.21 3.69 15.39
CA TYR A 14 -17.13 4.63 16.04
C TYR A 14 -18.08 3.96 17.06
N TRP A 15 -18.40 2.68 16.87
CA TRP A 15 -19.24 1.88 17.76
C TRP A 15 -18.47 1.26 18.94
N LEU A 16 -17.14 1.36 18.96
CA LEU A 16 -16.31 0.81 20.02
C LEU A 16 -16.17 1.81 21.18
N ARG A 17 -16.34 1.32 22.41
CA ARG A 17 -16.11 2.09 23.62
C ARG A 17 -14.84 1.63 24.33
N ALA A 18 -14.02 2.59 24.75
CA ALA A 18 -12.92 2.31 25.65
C ALA A 18 -13.47 2.07 27.07
N GLN A 19 -13.23 0.89 27.62
CA GLN A 19 -13.66 0.50 28.97
C GLN A 19 -12.51 -0.19 29.72
N LEU A 20 -12.53 -0.12 31.05
CA LEU A 20 -11.63 -0.90 31.89
C LEU A 20 -12.24 -2.27 32.17
N VAL A 21 -11.58 -3.32 31.69
CA VAL A 21 -11.96 -4.72 31.93
C VAL A 21 -10.80 -5.39 32.64
N ASP A 22 -11.04 -5.92 33.83
CA ASP A 22 -10.01 -6.53 34.69
C ASP A 22 -8.78 -5.61 34.90
N GLY A 23 -9.04 -4.30 35.03
CA GLY A 23 -8.01 -3.28 35.21
C GLY A 23 -7.23 -2.91 33.95
N LYS A 24 -7.59 -3.43 32.77
CA LYS A 24 -6.93 -3.14 31.50
C LYS A 24 -7.86 -2.35 30.56
N PRO A 25 -7.35 -1.33 29.85
CA PRO A 25 -8.15 -0.61 28.86
C PRO A 25 -8.41 -1.52 27.65
N MET A 26 -9.67 -1.82 27.38
CA MET A 26 -10.13 -2.62 26.24
C MET A 26 -11.11 -1.80 25.40
N LEU A 27 -11.15 -2.09 24.10
CA LEU A 27 -12.22 -1.66 23.21
C LEU A 27 -13.34 -2.68 23.28
N VAL A 28 -14.55 -2.21 23.56
CA VAL A 28 -15.75 -3.05 23.72
C VAL A 28 -16.77 -2.66 22.67
N ASP A 29 -17.34 -3.65 21.99
CA ASP A 29 -18.55 -3.50 21.20
C ASP A 29 -19.74 -3.68 22.15
N ASP A 30 -20.46 -2.59 22.48
CA ASP A 30 -21.54 -2.62 23.47
C ASP A 30 -22.70 -3.53 23.04
N GLU A 31 -22.86 -3.78 21.74
CA GLU A 31 -23.95 -4.62 21.22
C GLU A 31 -23.61 -6.11 21.26
N THR A 32 -22.37 -6.49 20.95
CA THR A 32 -21.94 -7.90 20.95
C THR A 32 -21.28 -8.33 22.25
N GLY A 33 -20.81 -7.39 23.07
CA GLY A 33 -20.02 -7.62 24.27
C GLY A 33 -18.58 -8.07 24.01
N GLU A 34 -18.17 -8.15 22.74
CA GLU A 34 -16.81 -8.54 22.37
C GLU A 34 -15.78 -7.48 22.74
N ARG A 35 -14.54 -7.92 22.95
CA ARG A 35 -13.47 -7.12 23.54
C ARG A 35 -12.18 -7.30 22.78
N TRP A 36 -11.47 -6.20 22.55
CA TRP A 36 -10.17 -6.22 21.89
C TRP A 36 -9.20 -5.24 22.55
N ALA A 37 -7.92 -5.58 22.52
CA ALA A 37 -6.88 -4.71 23.07
C ALA A 37 -6.57 -3.50 22.19
N THR A 38 -6.83 -3.61 20.88
CA THR A 38 -6.51 -2.55 19.91
C THR A 38 -7.53 -2.49 18.78
N LEU A 39 -7.60 -1.34 18.10
CA LEU A 39 -8.42 -1.16 16.89
C LEU A 39 -8.02 -2.15 15.78
N ARG A 40 -6.71 -2.43 15.65
CA ARG A 40 -6.19 -3.41 14.68
C ARG A 40 -6.68 -4.82 14.99
N GLN A 41 -6.73 -5.20 16.27
CA GLN A 41 -7.25 -6.50 16.67
C GLN A 41 -8.78 -6.58 16.49
N ALA A 42 -9.52 -5.51 16.80
CA ALA A 42 -10.95 -5.44 16.54
C ALA A 42 -11.27 -5.58 15.04
N PHE A 43 -10.45 -4.95 14.19
CA PHE A 43 -10.57 -5.11 12.75
C PHE A 43 -10.22 -6.53 12.28
N TRP A 44 -9.05 -7.04 12.66
CA TRP A 44 -8.57 -8.34 12.21
C TRP A 44 -9.43 -9.51 12.71
N CYS A 45 -9.65 -9.58 14.03
CA CYS A 45 -10.37 -10.69 14.65
C CYS A 45 -11.87 -10.48 14.59
N GLY A 46 -12.34 -9.30 14.99
CA GLY A 46 -13.78 -9.01 15.08
C GLY A 46 -14.43 -8.84 13.71
N ARG A 47 -13.88 -7.98 12.86
CA ARG A 47 -14.50 -7.65 11.56
C ARG A 47 -14.14 -8.63 10.45
N LEU A 48 -12.87 -9.00 10.31
CA LEU A 48 -12.42 -9.91 9.25
C LEU A 48 -12.58 -11.38 9.63
N GLY A 49 -12.84 -11.69 10.91
CA GLY A 49 -13.01 -13.06 11.39
C GLY A 49 -11.72 -13.86 11.38
N MET A 50 -10.56 -13.19 11.38
CA MET A 50 -9.26 -13.84 11.28
C MET A 50 -8.76 -14.23 12.67
N PRO A 51 -8.04 -15.36 12.80
CA PRO A 51 -7.41 -15.73 14.07
C PRO A 51 -6.29 -14.75 14.41
N ASP A 52 -6.05 -14.53 15.71
CA ASP A 52 -4.83 -13.87 16.16
C ASP A 52 -3.64 -14.84 16.15
N GLY A 53 -2.44 -14.27 15.98
CA GLY A 53 -1.18 -15.00 16.11
C GLY A 53 -0.58 -14.65 17.46
N PHE A 54 -0.78 -15.50 18.47
CA PHE A 54 -0.26 -15.28 19.83
C PHE A 54 -0.80 -13.99 20.50
N ASN A 55 -2.12 -13.81 20.53
CA ASN A 55 -2.81 -12.66 21.16
C ASN A 55 -2.59 -11.29 20.46
N ALA A 56 -2.08 -11.27 19.24
CA ALA A 56 -1.96 -10.06 18.43
C ALA A 56 -2.25 -10.34 16.95
N PRO A 57 -2.81 -9.37 16.21
CA PRO A 57 -2.96 -9.51 14.78
C PRO A 57 -1.57 -9.53 14.11
N PRO A 58 -1.38 -10.35 13.05
CA PRO A 58 -0.12 -10.43 12.33
C PRO A 58 0.15 -9.13 11.56
N ASP A 59 1.11 -8.32 12.06
CA ASP A 59 1.42 -7.01 11.47
C ASP A 59 1.79 -7.09 9.99
N ALA A 60 2.55 -8.10 9.56
CA ALA A 60 2.89 -8.27 8.15
C ALA A 60 1.66 -8.39 7.24
N GLN A 61 0.61 -9.08 7.71
CA GLN A 61 -0.62 -9.25 6.92
C GLN A 61 -1.47 -7.97 6.93
N LEU A 62 -1.50 -7.24 8.05
CA LEU A 62 -2.14 -5.92 8.13
C LEU A 62 -1.41 -4.87 7.29
N GLU A 63 -0.08 -4.93 7.18
CA GLU A 63 0.69 -4.05 6.30
C GLU A 63 0.50 -4.41 4.82
N LEU A 64 0.39 -5.70 4.46
CA LEU A 64 -0.02 -6.11 3.12
C LEU A 64 -1.43 -5.61 2.81
N LEU A 65 -2.36 -5.74 3.74
CA LEU A 65 -3.72 -5.23 3.59
C LEU A 65 -3.72 -3.71 3.39
N HIS A 66 -3.06 -2.95 4.26
CA HIS A 66 -2.90 -1.50 4.10
C HIS A 66 -2.29 -1.14 2.75
N ALA A 67 -1.24 -1.86 2.32
CA ALA A 67 -0.61 -1.65 1.02
C ALA A 67 -1.58 -1.85 -0.14
N VAL A 68 -2.36 -2.94 -0.14
CA VAL A 68 -3.39 -3.18 -1.16
C VAL A 68 -4.44 -2.06 -1.12
N LEU A 69 -4.95 -1.66 0.05
CA LEU A 69 -5.97 -0.61 0.09
C LEU A 69 -5.43 0.75 -0.38
N ALA A 70 -4.23 1.14 0.04
CA ALA A 70 -3.58 2.37 -0.37
C ALA A 70 -3.33 2.42 -1.88
N LEU A 71 -2.92 1.29 -2.47
CA LEU A 71 -2.74 1.13 -3.90
C LEU A 71 -4.01 1.49 -4.68
N ARG A 72 -5.16 0.97 -4.22
CA ARG A 72 -6.47 1.12 -4.85
C ARG A 72 -6.99 2.53 -4.67
N ALA A 73 -6.86 3.09 -3.47
CA ALA A 73 -7.18 4.48 -3.16
C ALA A 73 -6.43 5.45 -4.09
N ARG A 74 -5.14 5.20 -4.32
CA ARG A 74 -4.27 6.11 -5.08
C ARG A 74 -4.41 5.98 -6.60
N ARG A 75 -4.65 4.78 -7.11
CA ARG A 75 -4.47 4.50 -8.55
C ARG A 75 -5.74 4.04 -9.25
N GLY A 76 -6.81 3.71 -8.51
CA GLY A 76 -8.09 3.24 -9.06
C GLY A 76 -7.94 1.95 -9.87
N THR A 77 -7.56 2.08 -11.14
CA THR A 77 -7.23 0.96 -12.04
C THR A 77 -5.73 0.67 -12.03
N ILE A 78 -5.38 -0.58 -11.74
CA ILE A 78 -3.97 -1.01 -11.65
C ILE A 78 -3.72 -2.18 -12.59
N ASP A 79 -2.61 -2.14 -13.33
CA ASP A 79 -2.20 -3.31 -14.09
C ASP A 79 -1.97 -4.51 -13.16
N SER A 80 -2.67 -5.60 -13.46
CA SER A 80 -2.66 -6.81 -12.63
C SER A 80 -1.28 -7.45 -12.50
N ARG A 81 -0.38 -7.26 -13.47
CA ARG A 81 0.98 -7.80 -13.44
C ARG A 81 1.86 -6.96 -12.55
N GLU A 82 1.75 -5.64 -12.63
CA GLU A 82 2.47 -4.74 -11.74
C GLU A 82 2.14 -5.03 -10.27
N GLU A 83 0.85 -5.07 -9.91
CA GLU A 83 0.43 -5.36 -8.55
C GLU A 83 0.95 -6.72 -8.07
N ARG A 84 0.86 -7.74 -8.93
CA ARG A 84 1.35 -9.08 -8.63
C ARG A 84 2.85 -9.09 -8.37
N SER A 85 3.62 -8.42 -9.21
CA SER A 85 5.09 -8.32 -9.09
C SER A 85 5.51 -7.52 -7.84
N ASP A 86 4.76 -6.49 -7.47
CA ASP A 86 5.12 -5.63 -6.35
C ASP A 86 4.66 -6.20 -4.99
N LEU A 87 3.38 -6.56 -4.84
CA LEU A 87 2.78 -6.92 -3.55
C LEU A 87 2.71 -8.42 -3.27
N PHE A 88 2.68 -9.26 -4.31
CA PHE A 88 2.38 -10.68 -4.18
C PHE A 88 3.52 -11.57 -4.66
N GLU A 89 4.75 -11.02 -4.74
CA GLU A 89 5.96 -11.76 -5.14
C GLU A 89 5.83 -12.52 -6.47
N GLY A 90 5.01 -12.01 -7.39
CA GLY A 90 4.75 -12.68 -8.66
C GLY A 90 3.65 -13.75 -8.60
N SER A 91 3.11 -14.11 -7.43
CA SER A 91 2.10 -15.15 -7.27
C SER A 91 0.71 -14.68 -7.71
N TRP A 92 0.22 -15.24 -8.83
CA TRP A 92 -1.13 -14.96 -9.31
C TRP A 92 -2.21 -15.54 -8.39
N LEU A 93 -2.02 -16.78 -7.91
CA LEU A 93 -3.01 -17.46 -7.07
C LEU A 93 -3.17 -16.75 -5.72
N PHE A 94 -2.06 -16.34 -5.11
CA PHE A 94 -2.12 -15.61 -3.84
C PHE A 94 -2.83 -14.27 -4.02
N ARG A 95 -2.50 -13.52 -5.09
CA ARG A 95 -3.21 -12.29 -5.44
C ARG A 95 -4.71 -12.51 -5.65
N ALA A 96 -5.09 -13.48 -6.47
CA ALA A 96 -6.49 -13.77 -6.78
C ALA A 96 -7.27 -14.08 -5.50
N ASN A 97 -6.81 -15.05 -4.71
CA ASN A 97 -7.44 -15.43 -3.45
C ASN A 97 -7.55 -14.25 -2.46
N PHE A 98 -6.52 -13.40 -2.39
CA PHE A 98 -6.53 -12.24 -1.49
C PHE A 98 -7.59 -11.21 -1.93
N LEU A 99 -7.70 -10.93 -3.23
CA LEU A 99 -8.70 -9.98 -3.74
C LEU A 99 -10.11 -10.56 -3.72
N ASP A 100 -10.28 -11.85 -4.00
CA ASP A 100 -11.54 -12.59 -3.82
C ASP A 100 -12.02 -12.50 -2.37
N TRP A 101 -11.11 -12.72 -1.42
CA TRP A 101 -11.41 -12.58 0.01
C TRP A 101 -11.85 -11.16 0.36
N LEU A 102 -11.12 -10.13 -0.07
CA LEU A 102 -11.47 -8.73 0.20
C LEU A 102 -12.81 -8.30 -0.42
N GLY A 103 -13.12 -8.80 -1.63
CA GLY A 103 -14.43 -8.62 -2.24
C GLY A 103 -15.53 -9.35 -1.46
N GLY A 104 -15.29 -10.60 -1.07
CA GLY A 104 -16.21 -11.42 -0.29
C GLY A 104 -16.52 -10.85 1.10
N VAL A 105 -15.55 -10.19 1.75
CA VAL A 105 -15.78 -9.48 3.02
C VAL A 105 -16.28 -8.05 2.84
N GLY A 106 -16.44 -7.55 1.61
CA GLY A 106 -17.03 -6.24 1.33
C GLY A 106 -16.10 -5.03 1.53
N ILE A 107 -14.79 -5.24 1.61
CA ILE A 107 -13.79 -4.16 1.70
C ILE A 107 -13.51 -3.56 0.31
N LEU A 108 -13.58 -4.40 -0.72
CA LEU A 108 -13.52 -3.99 -2.11
C LEU A 108 -14.86 -4.20 -2.80
N THR A 109 -15.14 -3.40 -3.82
CA THR A 109 -16.16 -3.75 -4.79
C THR A 109 -15.74 -5.05 -5.49
N ALA A 110 -16.67 -5.97 -5.69
CA ALA A 110 -16.44 -7.26 -6.35
C ALA A 110 -17.07 -7.25 -7.76
N PRO A 111 -16.50 -6.53 -8.74
CA PRO A 111 -17.00 -6.58 -10.10
C PRO A 111 -16.80 -8.01 -10.66
N PRO A 112 -17.83 -8.61 -11.28
CA PRO A 112 -17.86 -10.04 -11.65
C PRO A 112 -16.66 -10.55 -12.45
N ASP A 113 -15.99 -9.68 -13.22
CA ASP A 113 -15.00 -10.11 -14.21
C ASP A 113 -13.63 -9.40 -14.10
N VAL A 114 -13.45 -8.47 -13.14
CA VAL A 114 -12.36 -7.49 -13.26
C VAL A 114 -11.81 -6.93 -11.94
N TYR A 115 -11.04 -7.71 -11.17
CA TYR A 115 -10.39 -7.21 -9.94
C TYR A 115 -9.40 -6.05 -10.14
N HIS A 116 -8.92 -5.78 -11.36
CA HIS A 116 -8.12 -4.58 -11.62
C HIS A 116 -8.95 -3.29 -11.55
N LYS A 117 -10.29 -3.39 -11.60
CA LYS A 117 -11.26 -2.30 -11.42
C LYS A 117 -11.93 -2.33 -10.04
N ALA A 118 -11.47 -3.21 -9.15
CA ALA A 118 -12.00 -3.23 -7.79
C ALA A 118 -11.61 -1.94 -7.07
N GLU A 119 -12.59 -1.26 -6.51
CA GLU A 119 -12.47 0.00 -5.79
C GLU A 119 -12.71 -0.24 -4.29
N LEU A 120 -12.27 0.69 -3.45
CA LEU A 120 -12.59 0.65 -2.03
C LEU A 120 -14.08 0.94 -1.82
N THR A 121 -14.73 0.15 -0.98
CA THR A 121 -16.04 0.50 -0.43
C THR A 121 -15.89 1.62 0.62
N PRO A 122 -16.98 2.27 1.08
CA PRO A 122 -16.91 3.21 2.20
C PRO A 122 -16.21 2.62 3.44
N GLU A 123 -16.52 1.35 3.74
CA GLU A 123 -15.83 0.61 4.79
C GLU A 123 -14.35 0.41 4.48
N GLY A 124 -13.98 0.10 3.23
CA GLY A 124 -12.59 -0.02 2.80
C GLY A 124 -11.79 1.27 2.98
N TRP A 125 -12.40 2.43 2.70
CA TRP A 125 -11.81 3.75 2.97
C TRP A 125 -11.62 3.99 4.47
N SER A 126 -12.66 3.70 5.26
CA SER A 126 -12.63 3.83 6.71
C SER A 126 -11.56 2.91 7.35
N ALA A 127 -11.45 1.67 6.87
CA ALA A 127 -10.44 0.72 7.27
C ALA A 127 -9.02 1.17 6.87
N LEU A 128 -8.83 1.71 5.66
CA LEU A 128 -7.54 2.28 5.24
C LEU A 128 -7.11 3.42 6.15
N ALA A 129 -8.02 4.36 6.46
CA ALA A 129 -7.74 5.47 7.38
C ALA A 129 -7.34 4.97 8.78
N MET A 130 -8.05 3.99 9.33
CA MET A 130 -7.69 3.40 10.61
C MET A 130 -6.36 2.65 10.56
N LEU A 131 -6.12 1.82 9.55
CA LEU A 131 -4.85 1.10 9.41
C LEU A 131 -3.70 2.08 9.30
N HIS A 132 -3.87 3.18 8.56
CA HIS A 132 -2.90 4.25 8.43
C HIS A 132 -2.61 4.92 9.78
N ALA A 133 -3.64 5.28 10.53
CA ALA A 133 -3.52 5.93 11.84
C ALA A 133 -2.99 5.00 12.95
N THR A 134 -3.07 3.68 12.75
CA THR A 134 -2.71 2.67 13.76
C THR A 134 -1.47 1.87 13.41
N ARG A 135 -0.76 2.18 12.31
CA ARG A 135 0.50 1.49 11.94
C ARG A 135 1.45 1.41 13.16
N PRO A 136 2.25 0.33 13.30
CA PRO A 136 3.19 0.21 14.42
C PRO A 136 4.16 1.40 14.49
N ASP A 137 4.64 1.78 15.68
CA ASP A 137 5.51 2.95 15.85
C ASP A 137 6.83 2.85 15.07
N ALA A 138 7.36 1.63 14.92
CA ALA A 138 8.51 1.35 14.05
C ALA A 138 8.29 1.75 12.57
N VAL A 139 7.02 1.91 12.18
CA VAL A 139 6.56 2.27 10.85
C VAL A 139 6.02 3.70 10.81
N LYS A 140 5.34 4.19 11.87
CA LYS A 140 4.83 5.56 12.00
C LYS A 140 5.92 6.62 12.12
N THR A 141 6.99 6.32 12.87
CA THR A 141 8.12 7.23 13.06
C THR A 141 8.77 7.64 11.73
N ARG A 142 8.51 6.87 10.65
CA ARG A 142 9.10 7.04 9.33
C ARG A 142 8.37 7.99 8.37
N ARG A 143 7.24 8.58 8.78
CA ARG A 143 6.54 9.64 8.02
C ARG A 143 6.14 10.78 8.98
N PRO A 144 6.19 12.06 8.56
CA PRO A 144 5.63 13.15 9.34
C PRO A 144 4.13 12.92 9.55
N SER A 145 3.72 12.99 10.80
CA SER A 145 2.40 12.63 11.33
C SER A 145 1.27 13.61 10.98
N GLY A 146 1.35 14.32 9.85
CA GLY A 146 0.45 15.43 9.53
C GLY A 146 -0.46 15.27 8.30
N MET A 147 -0.18 14.30 7.41
CA MET A 147 -0.95 14.13 6.17
C MET A 147 -2.09 13.13 6.36
N THR A 148 -3.26 13.44 5.82
CA THR A 148 -4.38 12.49 5.73
C THR A 148 -4.12 11.45 4.65
N VAL A 149 -4.87 10.34 4.68
CA VAL A 149 -4.89 9.36 3.57
C VAL A 149 -5.25 10.06 2.25
N GLN A 150 -6.16 11.03 2.28
CA GLN A 150 -6.58 11.74 1.08
C GLN A 150 -5.45 12.59 0.50
N ASP A 151 -4.71 13.32 1.35
CA ASP A 151 -3.54 14.10 0.91
C ASP A 151 -2.47 13.19 0.29
N LEU A 152 -2.24 12.02 0.90
CA LEU A 152 -1.28 11.04 0.37
C LEU A 152 -1.75 10.35 -0.91
N VAL A 153 -3.05 10.26 -1.15
CA VAL A 153 -3.62 9.68 -2.38
C VAL A 153 -3.51 10.67 -3.54
N SER A 154 -3.68 11.97 -3.30
CA SER A 154 -3.63 12.99 -4.34
C SER A 154 -2.24 13.58 -4.58
N LEU A 155 -1.29 13.48 -3.63
CA LEU A 155 0.02 14.13 -3.74
C LEU A 155 0.76 13.77 -5.04
N GLY A 156 1.17 14.79 -5.81
CA GLY A 156 1.86 14.65 -7.09
C GLY A 156 0.97 14.22 -8.27
N LEU A 157 -0.33 14.06 -8.04
CA LEU A 157 -1.35 13.84 -9.04
C LEU A 157 -2.14 15.14 -9.24
N GLY A 158 -2.58 15.42 -10.46
CA GLY A 158 -3.34 16.64 -10.76
C GLY A 158 -3.02 17.24 -12.12
N PRO A 159 -3.74 18.30 -12.52
CA PRO A 159 -3.57 18.95 -13.83
C PRO A 159 -2.35 19.87 -13.89
N ASP A 160 -1.69 20.14 -12.76
CA ASP A 160 -0.59 21.09 -12.67
C ASP A 160 0.59 20.67 -13.56
N PRO A 161 1.38 21.65 -14.04
CA PRO A 161 2.60 21.38 -14.79
C PRO A 161 3.49 20.37 -14.09
N ARG A 162 4.11 19.50 -14.87
CA ARG A 162 4.93 18.39 -14.35
C ARG A 162 5.93 18.84 -13.29
N GLU A 163 6.71 19.88 -13.56
CA GLU A 163 7.75 20.36 -12.66
C GLU A 163 7.18 20.85 -11.32
N GLU A 164 6.03 21.55 -11.35
CA GLU A 164 5.33 22.01 -10.15
C GLU A 164 4.84 20.83 -9.31
N ARG A 165 4.27 19.79 -9.95
CA ARG A 165 3.86 18.56 -9.26
C ARG A 165 5.03 17.84 -8.61
N LEU A 166 6.15 17.69 -9.33
CA LEU A 166 7.33 17.01 -8.80
C LEU A 166 7.99 17.78 -7.67
N ALA A 167 8.10 19.11 -7.79
CA ALA A 167 8.62 19.99 -6.75
C ALA A 167 7.75 19.96 -5.49
N GLU A 168 6.43 19.89 -5.64
CA GLU A 168 5.50 19.75 -4.51
C GLU A 168 5.69 18.42 -3.78
N VAL A 169 5.82 17.30 -4.53
CA VAL A 169 6.17 16.00 -3.94
C VAL A 169 7.48 16.12 -3.17
N GLU A 170 8.53 16.67 -3.78
CA GLU A 170 9.86 16.83 -3.16
C GLU A 170 9.79 17.63 -1.85
N ARG A 171 9.05 18.73 -1.84
CA ARG A 171 8.84 19.57 -0.65
C ARG A 171 8.16 18.81 0.48
N VAL A 172 7.16 17.98 0.16
CA VAL A 172 6.41 17.21 1.16
C VAL A 172 7.21 16.02 1.68
N VAL A 173 7.83 15.25 0.77
CA VAL A 173 8.63 14.07 1.14
C VAL A 173 9.97 14.44 1.78
N ALA A 174 10.41 15.69 1.68
CA ALA A 174 11.56 16.21 2.41
C ALA A 174 11.37 16.19 3.94
N GLY A 175 10.20 15.88 4.47
CA GLY A 175 10.02 15.57 5.90
C GLY A 175 10.14 14.08 6.24
N TRP A 176 10.13 13.19 5.25
CA TRP A 176 10.02 11.74 5.44
C TRP A 176 11.35 11.13 5.87
N ASP A 177 11.28 9.99 6.56
CA ASP A 177 12.48 9.26 6.96
C ASP A 177 13.10 8.49 5.81
N ALA A 178 12.32 8.18 4.77
CA ALA A 178 12.81 7.59 3.53
C ALA A 178 12.08 8.23 2.34
N ALA A 179 12.84 8.81 1.40
CA ALA A 179 12.28 9.47 0.23
C ALA A 179 13.20 9.33 -0.99
N PHE A 180 12.59 9.10 -2.15
CA PHE A 180 13.29 9.30 -3.42
C PHE A 180 13.31 10.80 -3.75
N LEU A 181 14.43 11.29 -4.28
CA LEU A 181 14.62 12.69 -4.67
C LEU A 181 15.36 12.76 -6.01
N ARG A 182 15.03 13.75 -6.84
CA ARG A 182 15.86 14.09 -8.00
C ARG A 182 17.12 14.82 -7.54
N GLN A 183 18.22 14.55 -8.21
CA GLN A 183 19.51 15.19 -7.96
C GLN A 183 20.23 15.47 -9.28
N VAL A 184 21.09 16.50 -9.26
CA VAL A 184 22.02 16.82 -10.35
C VAL A 184 23.39 17.03 -9.74
N ASP A 185 24.30 16.06 -9.94
CA ASP A 185 25.66 16.12 -9.41
C ASP A 185 26.67 16.13 -10.53
N ALA A 186 27.50 17.18 -10.60
CA ALA A 186 28.54 17.34 -11.61
C ALA A 186 28.03 17.11 -13.05
N GLY A 187 26.81 17.60 -13.35
CA GLY A 187 26.16 17.45 -14.65
C GLY A 187 25.54 16.07 -14.92
N ARG A 188 25.50 15.17 -13.93
CA ARG A 188 24.77 13.89 -14.04
C ARG A 188 23.40 13.99 -13.38
N HIS A 189 22.38 13.54 -14.10
CA HIS A 189 21.02 13.45 -13.61
C HIS A 189 20.84 12.13 -12.85
N SER A 190 20.36 12.18 -11.61
CA SER A 190 20.15 10.97 -10.81
C SER A 190 18.89 11.05 -9.97
N VAL A 191 18.36 9.88 -9.62
CA VAL A 191 17.40 9.73 -8.53
C VAL A 191 18.11 9.04 -7.38
N VAL A 192 17.98 9.60 -6.19
CA VAL A 192 18.56 9.06 -4.95
C VAL A 192 17.47 8.67 -3.98
N LEU A 193 17.67 7.61 -3.22
CA LEU A 193 16.88 7.29 -2.03
C LEU A 193 17.66 7.76 -0.81
N VAL A 194 17.07 8.70 -0.09
CA VAL A 194 17.66 9.25 1.14
C VAL A 194 16.91 8.69 2.33
N GLU A 195 17.66 8.20 3.31
CA GLU A 195 17.13 7.78 4.59
C GLU A 195 17.65 8.63 5.74
N ARG A 196 16.82 8.82 6.76
CA ARG A 196 17.23 9.41 8.04
C ARG A 196 18.06 8.39 8.81
N GLY A 197 19.30 8.77 9.12
CA GLY A 197 20.21 7.98 9.93
C GLY A 197 19.64 7.72 11.31
N ARG A 198 19.88 6.52 11.84
CA ARG A 198 19.43 6.06 13.16
C ARG A 198 20.33 6.53 14.32
N GLY A 199 21.33 7.36 14.01
CA GLY A 199 22.29 7.87 14.99
C GLY A 199 21.70 8.98 15.89
N PRO A 200 22.41 9.34 16.97
CA PRO A 200 22.01 10.42 17.87
C PRO A 200 21.97 11.80 17.20
N VAL A 201 22.64 11.93 16.05
CA VAL A 201 22.57 13.10 15.17
C VAL A 201 21.70 12.74 13.97
N PRO A 202 20.62 13.50 13.67
CA PRO A 202 19.76 13.24 12.53
C PRO A 202 20.47 13.63 11.23
N THR A 203 21.31 12.75 10.71
CA THR A 203 21.95 12.90 9.40
C THR A 203 21.13 12.20 8.34
N ARG A 204 20.94 12.82 7.18
CA ARG A 204 20.40 12.15 6.00
C ARG A 204 21.51 11.46 5.23
N GLN A 205 21.30 10.20 4.87
CA GLN A 205 22.25 9.40 4.10
C GLN A 205 21.59 8.87 2.83
N THR A 206 22.33 8.94 1.72
CA THR A 206 21.91 8.29 0.47
C THR A 206 22.17 6.80 0.58
N VAL A 207 21.12 5.98 0.54
CA VAL A 207 21.20 4.51 0.65
C VAL A 207 21.09 3.82 -0.71
N TRP A 208 20.61 4.52 -1.73
CA TRP A 208 20.52 4.04 -3.10
C TRP A 208 20.57 5.22 -4.08
N ALA A 209 21.13 5.01 -5.26
CA ALA A 209 21.19 6.00 -6.32
C ALA A 209 21.13 5.32 -7.69
N LEU A 210 20.47 5.98 -8.65
CA LEU A 210 20.46 5.59 -10.05
C LEU A 210 20.71 6.82 -10.91
N ALA A 211 21.72 6.74 -11.78
CA ALA A 211 22.08 7.80 -12.71
C ALA A 211 21.45 7.57 -14.10
N PHE A 212 21.17 8.67 -14.79
CA PHE A 212 20.53 8.73 -16.09
C PHE A 212 21.39 9.53 -17.06
N ALA A 213 21.25 9.24 -18.36
CA ALA A 213 22.00 9.95 -19.40
C ALA A 213 21.39 11.33 -19.67
N ALA A 214 20.07 11.46 -19.55
CA ALA A 214 19.35 12.71 -19.78
C ALA A 214 18.42 13.09 -18.62
N GLU A 215 18.19 14.40 -18.46
CA GLU A 215 17.21 14.97 -17.52
C GLU A 215 15.83 14.35 -17.67
N ARG A 216 15.35 14.25 -18.92
CA ARG A 216 14.04 13.71 -19.23
C ARG A 216 13.86 12.27 -18.73
N GLU A 217 14.88 11.43 -18.87
CA GLU A 217 14.84 10.03 -18.43
C GLU A 217 14.74 9.93 -16.90
N ARG A 218 15.51 10.77 -16.17
CA ARG A 218 15.42 10.89 -14.71
C ARG A 218 14.02 11.30 -14.30
N ASP A 219 13.45 12.31 -14.95
CA ASP A 219 12.14 12.85 -14.58
C ASP A 219 11.01 11.87 -14.92
N ASP A 220 11.09 11.16 -16.05
CA ASP A 220 10.15 10.09 -16.43
C ASP A 220 10.17 8.95 -15.40
N PHE A 221 11.36 8.55 -14.94
CA PHE A 221 11.49 7.57 -13.88
C PHE A 221 11.00 8.09 -12.52
N TYR A 222 11.32 9.34 -12.17
CA TYR A 222 10.89 9.93 -10.91
C TYR A 222 9.38 10.10 -10.84
N GLU A 223 8.74 10.52 -11.93
CA GLU A 223 7.28 10.58 -12.02
C GLU A 223 6.64 9.20 -11.87
N TRP A 224 7.24 8.16 -12.48
CA TRP A 224 6.82 6.78 -12.26
C TRP A 224 6.92 6.36 -10.78
N LEU A 225 7.96 6.80 -10.06
CA LEU A 225 8.07 6.59 -8.61
C LEU A 225 6.99 7.37 -7.85
N CYS A 226 6.71 8.63 -8.22
CA CYS A 226 5.72 9.48 -7.56
C CYS A 226 4.31 8.87 -7.64
N VAL A 227 3.92 8.22 -8.73
CA VAL A 227 2.64 7.49 -8.80
C VAL A 227 2.55 6.39 -7.72
N ARG A 228 3.69 5.88 -7.24
CA ARG A 228 3.84 4.78 -6.27
C ARG A 228 4.34 5.23 -4.89
N LEU A 229 4.00 6.46 -4.48
CA LEU A 229 4.38 7.01 -3.16
C LEU A 229 3.99 6.11 -1.98
N ASP A 230 2.88 5.36 -2.11
CA ASP A 230 2.43 4.39 -1.11
C ASP A 230 3.45 3.27 -0.87
N ARG A 231 4.34 2.99 -1.83
CA ARG A 231 5.33 1.91 -1.82
C ARG A 231 6.71 2.32 -1.33
N TRP A 232 7.03 3.61 -1.31
CA TRP A 232 8.39 4.11 -1.07
C TRP A 232 9.01 3.59 0.24
N HIS A 233 8.21 3.50 1.31
CA HIS A 233 8.68 2.96 2.58
C HIS A 233 9.07 1.47 2.46
N ALA A 234 8.22 0.64 1.86
CA ALA A 234 8.51 -0.78 1.70
C ALA A 234 9.75 -0.99 0.81
N TRP A 235 9.89 -0.18 -0.24
CA TRP A 235 11.06 -0.18 -1.10
C TRP A 235 12.34 0.28 -0.38
N SER A 236 12.25 1.23 0.54
CA SER A 236 13.42 1.65 1.31
C SER A 236 13.92 0.55 2.24
N GLU A 237 13.01 -0.25 2.81
CA GLU A 237 13.38 -1.42 3.61
C GLU A 237 14.22 -2.43 2.81
N HIS A 238 13.92 -2.64 1.52
CA HIS A 238 14.74 -3.47 0.63
C HIS A 238 16.14 -2.91 0.39
N ALA A 239 16.31 -1.58 0.31
CA ALA A 239 17.64 -0.98 0.17
C ALA A 239 18.48 -1.18 1.44
N SER A 240 17.83 -1.08 2.60
CA SER A 240 18.49 -1.09 3.91
C SER A 240 18.79 -2.48 4.46
N SER A 241 18.03 -3.51 4.09
CA SER A 241 18.23 -4.86 4.63
C SER A 241 19.10 -5.79 3.77
N TYR A 242 19.17 -5.60 2.44
CA TYR A 242 19.74 -6.63 1.56
C TYR A 242 20.65 -6.13 0.42
N ASN A 243 21.29 -4.97 0.57
CA ASN A 243 22.14 -4.33 -0.46
C ASN A 243 21.31 -3.63 -1.55
N SER A 244 21.78 -2.47 -2.00
CA SER A 244 21.12 -1.58 -2.98
C SER A 244 20.75 -2.27 -4.32
N ARG A 245 21.35 -3.42 -4.62
CA ARG A 245 21.08 -4.25 -5.79
C ARG A 245 19.66 -4.86 -5.78
N GLU A 246 19.15 -5.28 -4.63
CA GLU A 246 17.81 -5.88 -4.55
C GLU A 246 16.72 -4.86 -4.84
N LEU A 247 16.84 -3.64 -4.29
CA LEU A 247 15.93 -2.56 -4.62
C LEU A 247 15.97 -2.27 -6.14
N THR A 248 17.16 -2.17 -6.72
CA THR A 248 17.29 -1.94 -8.17
C THR A 248 16.58 -3.02 -8.98
N HIS A 249 16.78 -4.30 -8.63
CA HIS A 249 16.11 -5.42 -9.29
C HIS A 249 14.58 -5.33 -9.13
N LYS A 250 14.09 -5.06 -7.92
CA LYS A 250 12.66 -4.89 -7.63
C LYS A 250 12.05 -3.78 -8.48
N LEU A 251 12.66 -2.59 -8.51
CA LEU A 251 12.17 -1.47 -9.29
C LEU A 251 12.13 -1.79 -10.79
N LEU A 252 13.15 -2.47 -11.32
CA LEU A 252 13.16 -2.91 -12.72
C LEU A 252 12.04 -3.92 -13.03
N VAL A 253 11.78 -4.89 -12.15
CA VAL A 253 10.70 -5.87 -12.32
C VAL A 253 9.32 -5.18 -12.31
N VAL A 254 9.10 -4.26 -11.38
CA VAL A 254 7.83 -3.51 -11.30
C VAL A 254 7.68 -2.57 -12.50
N LEU A 255 8.74 -1.85 -12.89
CA LEU A 255 8.75 -0.99 -14.07
C LEU A 255 8.44 -1.78 -15.34
N ALA A 256 9.15 -2.88 -15.58
CA ALA A 256 8.91 -3.75 -16.73
C ALA A 256 7.48 -4.30 -16.76
N SER A 257 6.93 -4.66 -15.60
CA SER A 257 5.53 -5.10 -15.48
C SER A 257 4.54 -3.98 -15.84
N SER A 258 4.85 -2.73 -15.49
CA SER A 258 3.99 -1.56 -15.77
C SER A 258 4.03 -1.09 -17.23
N LEU A 259 5.08 -1.43 -17.98
CA LEU A 259 5.25 -1.04 -19.39
C LEU A 259 4.55 -1.98 -20.37
N GLN A 260 4.13 -3.17 -19.92
CA GLN A 260 3.40 -4.10 -20.77
C GLN A 260 1.94 -3.62 -20.86
N PRO A 261 1.39 -3.38 -22.07
CA PRO A 261 -0.03 -3.12 -22.19
C PRO A 261 -0.77 -4.30 -21.57
N SER A 262 -1.78 -4.01 -20.75
CA SER A 262 -2.68 -4.98 -20.15
C SER A 262 -3.42 -5.69 -21.28
N GLY A 263 -2.79 -6.71 -21.86
CA GLY A 263 -3.36 -7.57 -22.88
C GLY A 263 -4.54 -8.29 -22.26
N ILE A 264 -5.73 -7.79 -22.52
CA ILE A 264 -6.89 -8.64 -22.65
C ILE A 264 -6.60 -9.50 -23.87
N ASP A 265 -6.13 -10.72 -23.64
CA ASP A 265 -6.38 -11.82 -24.56
C ASP A 265 -6.68 -13.08 -23.72
N ARG A 266 -7.84 -13.06 -23.07
CA ARG A 266 -8.56 -14.28 -22.69
C ARG A 266 -9.66 -14.49 -23.75
N PRO A 267 -9.34 -15.20 -24.85
CA PRO A 267 -10.28 -16.20 -25.33
C PRO A 267 -9.67 -17.59 -25.54
N ALA A 268 -8.38 -17.84 -25.31
CA ALA A 268 -7.79 -19.15 -25.63
C ALA A 268 -7.87 -20.21 -24.51
N MET A 269 -8.00 -19.81 -23.24
CA MET A 269 -7.87 -20.76 -22.12
C MET A 269 -9.16 -21.51 -21.77
N VAL A 270 -10.33 -20.94 -22.10
CA VAL A 270 -11.64 -21.62 -21.94
C VAL A 270 -11.91 -22.55 -23.13
N GLU A 271 -11.44 -22.22 -24.33
CA GLU A 271 -11.54 -23.11 -25.50
C GLU A 271 -10.61 -24.34 -25.42
N ALA A 272 -9.45 -24.22 -24.78
CA ALA A 272 -8.53 -25.36 -24.61
C ALA A 272 -9.01 -26.38 -23.57
N LEU A 273 -9.79 -25.95 -22.56
CA LEU A 273 -10.35 -26.84 -21.54
C LEU A 273 -11.71 -27.44 -21.94
N GLY A 274 -12.38 -26.89 -22.96
CA GLY A 274 -13.64 -27.42 -23.50
C GLY A 274 -13.50 -28.46 -24.61
N ARG A 275 -12.28 -28.67 -25.18
CA ARG A 275 -12.05 -29.61 -26.30
C ARG A 275 -11.27 -30.88 -25.95
N ALA A 276 -10.98 -31.12 -24.67
CA ALA A 276 -10.22 -32.30 -24.22
C ALA A 276 -11.06 -33.30 -23.41
N ALA A 277 -12.27 -33.60 -23.87
CA ALA A 277 -12.99 -34.81 -23.48
C ALA A 277 -13.65 -35.46 -24.70
N PRO A 278 -13.11 -36.58 -25.17
CA PRO A 278 -13.93 -37.68 -25.65
C PRO A 278 -13.45 -39.02 -25.00
N PRO A 279 -14.22 -40.12 -25.05
CA PRO A 279 -15.00 -40.63 -26.19
C PRO A 279 -16.48 -40.21 -26.23
#